data_AF-A0ABC9FI87-F1
#
_entry.id   AF-A0ABC9FI87-F1
#
_cell.length_a   1.000
_cell.length_b   1.000
_cell.length_c   1.000
_cell.angle_alpha   90.00
_cell.angle_beta   90.00
_cell.angle_gamma   90.00
#
_symmetry.space_group_name_H-M   'P 1'
#
loop_
_entity.id
_entity.type
_entity.pdbx_description
1 polymer ?
#
loop_
_entity_poly.entity_id
_entity_poly.type
_entity_poly.pdbx_seq_one_letter_code
_entity_poly.pdbx_strand_id
1 'polypeptide(L)'
;MEDTLHARISRSVVAICVSDKEKVHTDEHEEVHTYCSQGMYKMLVPGSILLVEDETFDHDCGADQYTDCGAPVVNEAGHLVGMCTSYGGYLTALNVRSIAQKIEAAENRVYESVEAAVQHVNEIANAVQNSHP
;
A
#
# COMPACT_ATOMS: atom_id res chain seq x y z
N MET A 1 -14.91 -0.34 -20.27
CA MET A 1 -13.46 -0.47 -20.51
C MET A 1 -12.69 0.35 -19.46
N GLU A 2 -13.17 0.38 -18.22
CA GLU A 2 -12.64 1.23 -17.13
C GLU A 2 -12.13 0.39 -15.94
N ASP A 3 -12.52 -0.88 -15.83
CA ASP A 3 -12.16 -1.75 -14.70
C ASP A 3 -10.72 -2.29 -14.75
N THR A 4 -10.06 -2.23 -15.91
CA THR A 4 -8.74 -2.85 -16.10
C THR A 4 -7.60 -1.95 -15.63
N LEU A 5 -7.82 -0.63 -15.51
CA LEU A 5 -6.78 0.30 -15.09
C LEU A 5 -6.66 0.35 -13.56
N HIS A 6 -7.79 0.34 -12.83
CA HIS A 6 -7.81 0.24 -11.36
C HIS A 6 -7.13 -1.06 -10.87
N ALA A 7 -7.40 -2.19 -11.53
CA ALA A 7 -6.78 -3.47 -11.18
C ALA A 7 -5.27 -3.54 -11.51
N ARG A 8 -4.80 -2.82 -12.54
CA ARG A 8 -3.36 -2.79 -12.90
C ARG A 8 -2.55 -1.88 -11.98
N ILE A 9 -3.13 -0.76 -11.54
CA ILE A 9 -2.54 0.09 -10.50
C ILE A 9 -2.47 -0.70 -9.18
N SER A 10 -3.51 -1.48 -8.86
CA SER A 10 -3.55 -2.35 -7.66
C SER A 10 -2.46 -3.43 -7.64
N ARG A 11 -2.11 -4.04 -8.78
CA ARG A 11 -1.10 -5.12 -8.84
C ARG A 11 0.36 -4.64 -8.94
N SER A 12 0.61 -3.51 -9.60
CA SER A 12 1.99 -3.05 -9.86
C SER A 12 2.49 -1.98 -8.89
N VAL A 13 1.63 -1.11 -8.36
CA VAL A 13 2.09 0.01 -7.50
C VAL A 13 2.41 -0.47 -6.08
N VAL A 14 1.65 -1.44 -5.56
CA VAL A 14 1.89 -1.96 -4.20
C VAL A 14 3.14 -2.86 -4.15
N ALA A 15 3.48 -3.56 -5.23
CA ALA A 15 4.69 -4.38 -5.29
C ALA A 15 5.98 -3.54 -5.24
N ILE A 16 5.97 -2.30 -5.76
CA ILE A 16 7.18 -1.47 -5.85
C ILE A 16 7.54 -0.87 -4.48
N CYS A 17 6.56 -0.49 -3.66
CA CYS A 17 6.84 0.14 -2.36
C CYS A 17 7.28 -0.86 -1.26
N VAL A 18 7.00 -2.16 -1.42
CA VAL A 18 7.34 -3.20 -0.44
C VAL A 18 8.69 -3.88 -0.75
N SER A 19 9.28 -3.58 -1.92
CA SER A 19 10.51 -4.24 -2.40
C SER A 19 11.80 -3.64 -1.83
N ASP A 20 11.77 -2.41 -1.31
CA ASP A 20 12.94 -1.81 -0.67
C ASP A 20 12.95 -2.11 0.82
N LYS A 21 14.12 -2.55 1.31
CA LYS A 21 14.37 -2.97 2.70
C LYS A 21 14.24 -1.85 3.73
N GLU A 22 13.81 -0.66 3.34
CA GLU A 22 13.44 0.40 4.26
C GLU A 22 12.02 0.16 4.74
N LYS A 23 11.89 -0.15 6.04
CA LYS A 23 10.59 -0.14 6.70
C LYS A 23 10.01 1.27 6.52
N VAL A 24 9.03 1.43 5.65
CA VAL A 24 8.16 2.61 5.64
C VAL A 24 7.50 2.65 7.02
N HIS A 25 7.95 3.57 7.86
CA HIS A 25 7.43 3.78 9.19
C HIS A 25 6.49 4.97 9.14
N THR A 26 5.28 4.78 9.65
CA THR A 26 4.28 5.83 9.83
C THR A 26 4.44 6.35 11.25
N ASP A 27 4.73 7.64 11.42
CA ASP A 27 4.89 8.27 12.73
C ASP A 27 3.81 9.33 12.97
N GLU A 28 3.43 9.54 14.22
CA GLU A 28 2.54 10.64 14.57
C GLU A 28 3.21 11.98 14.25
N HIS A 29 2.42 12.94 13.77
CA HIS A 29 2.88 14.24 13.29
C HIS A 29 3.77 14.23 12.04
N GLU A 30 3.98 13.08 11.39
CA GLU A 30 4.60 13.03 10.06
C GLU A 30 3.70 13.77 9.05
N GLU A 31 4.32 14.63 8.24
CA GLU A 31 3.64 15.34 7.16
C GLU A 31 3.33 14.37 6.01
N VAL A 32 2.05 14.33 5.64
CA VAL A 32 1.55 13.45 4.59
C VAL A 32 0.57 14.18 3.69
N HIS A 33 0.38 13.62 2.50
CA HIS A 33 -0.43 14.18 1.45
C HIS A 33 -1.41 13.12 0.97
N THR A 34 -2.67 13.52 0.74
CA THR A 34 -3.67 12.65 0.10
C THR A 34 -4.23 13.33 -1.14
N TYR A 35 -4.73 12.50 -2.05
CA TYR A 35 -5.41 12.99 -3.24
C TYR A 35 -6.88 13.29 -2.93
N CYS A 36 -7.29 14.53 -3.19
CA CYS A 36 -8.66 15.01 -3.00
C CYS A 36 -9.27 15.44 -4.35
N SER A 37 -10.54 15.10 -4.57
CA SER A 37 -11.29 15.45 -5.77
C SER A 37 -12.49 16.34 -5.44
N GLN A 38 -12.24 17.62 -5.19
CA GLN A 38 -13.29 18.60 -4.93
C GLN A 38 -13.84 19.19 -6.24
N GLY A 39 -14.98 18.68 -6.70
CA GLY A 39 -15.62 19.12 -7.94
C GLY A 39 -14.80 18.74 -9.18
N MET A 40 -14.35 19.74 -9.94
CA MET A 40 -13.45 19.54 -11.11
C MET A 40 -11.97 19.61 -10.74
N TYR A 41 -11.64 19.97 -9.50
CA TYR A 41 -10.26 20.12 -9.05
C TYR A 41 -9.74 18.82 -8.45
N LYS A 42 -8.57 18.42 -8.93
CA LYS A 42 -7.85 17.22 -8.53
C LYS A 42 -6.52 17.67 -7.96
N MET A 43 -6.34 17.54 -6.65
CA MET A 43 -5.18 18.11 -5.97
C MET A 43 -4.64 17.19 -4.88
N LEU A 44 -3.34 17.26 -4.67
CA LEU A 44 -2.71 16.74 -3.46
C LEU A 44 -2.94 17.75 -2.34
N VAL A 45 -3.47 17.28 -1.22
CA VAL A 45 -3.77 18.10 -0.05
C VAL A 45 -2.86 17.66 1.08
N PRO A 46 -2.06 18.58 1.65
CA PRO A 46 -1.19 18.27 2.78
C PRO A 46 -2.00 18.12 4.07
N GLY A 47 -1.39 17.44 5.03
CA GLY A 47 -1.85 17.31 6.40
C GLY A 47 -0.82 16.54 7.22
N SER A 48 -1.22 16.10 8.40
CA SER A 48 -0.36 15.41 9.36
C SER A 48 -1.06 14.16 9.86
N ILE A 49 -0.26 13.15 10.20
CA ILE A 49 -0.77 11.99 10.94
C ILE A 49 -1.12 12.42 12.36
N LEU A 50 -2.34 12.07 12.79
CA LEU A 50 -2.91 12.42 14.08
C LEU A 50 -2.74 11.30 15.11
N LEU A 51 -2.92 10.06 14.67
CA LEU A 51 -2.92 8.86 15.50
C LEU A 51 -2.45 7.68 14.66
N VAL A 52 -1.54 6.88 15.20
CA VAL A 52 -1.10 5.62 14.57
C VAL A 52 -1.59 4.43 15.39
N GLU A 53 -2.28 3.52 14.73
CA GLU A 53 -2.73 2.23 15.28
C GLU A 53 -2.01 1.07 14.57
N ASP A 54 -2.32 -0.16 15.00
CA ASP A 54 -1.66 -1.36 14.48
C ASP A 54 -1.87 -1.57 12.96
N GLU A 55 -3.11 -1.39 12.48
CA GLU A 55 -3.46 -1.59 11.07
C GLU A 55 -3.75 -0.29 10.30
N THR A 56 -4.04 0.78 11.03
CA THR A 56 -4.63 2.03 10.53
C THR A 56 -3.88 3.23 11.08
N PHE A 57 -4.10 4.38 10.46
CA PHE A 57 -3.75 5.67 11.04
C PHE A 57 -4.78 6.71 10.63
N ASP A 58 -4.93 7.72 11.47
CA ASP A 58 -5.76 8.88 11.20
C ASP A 58 -4.89 10.04 10.74
N HIS A 59 -5.38 10.84 9.80
CA HIS A 59 -4.70 12.02 9.30
C HIS A 59 -5.71 13.14 8.97
N ASP A 60 -5.27 14.39 9.05
CA ASP A 60 -6.13 15.56 8.84
C ASP A 60 -6.07 16.15 7.42
N CYS A 61 -5.37 15.48 6.49
CA CYS A 61 -5.18 15.97 5.12
C CYS A 61 -6.49 16.33 4.46
N GLY A 62 -6.79 17.63 4.37
CA GLY A 62 -8.05 18.13 3.84
C GLY A 62 -9.24 17.30 4.30
N ALA A 63 -9.41 17.14 5.63
CA ALA A 63 -10.50 16.40 6.27
C ALA A 63 -11.88 16.90 5.82
N ASP A 64 -12.24 16.53 4.60
CA ASP A 64 -13.41 16.92 3.85
C ASP A 64 -13.89 15.68 3.11
N GLN A 65 -15.19 15.61 2.86
CA GLN A 65 -15.89 14.47 2.26
C GLN A 65 -15.51 14.20 0.80
N TYR A 66 -14.63 15.01 0.20
CA TYR A 66 -14.20 14.90 -1.20
C TYR A 66 -12.91 14.07 -1.38
N THR A 67 -12.35 13.55 -0.30
CA THR A 67 -11.30 12.52 -0.37
C THR A 67 -11.96 11.15 -0.48
N ASP A 68 -11.71 10.48 -1.59
CA ASP A 68 -12.33 9.18 -1.89
C ASP A 68 -11.71 8.06 -1.05
N CYS A 69 -12.53 7.10 -0.63
CA CYS A 69 -12.03 5.80 -0.18
C CYS A 69 -11.18 5.17 -1.29
N GLY A 70 -9.98 4.72 -0.95
CA GLY A 70 -8.98 4.24 -1.91
C GLY A 70 -7.97 5.30 -2.34
N ALA A 71 -8.11 6.56 -1.93
CA ALA A 71 -7.10 7.59 -2.18
C ALA A 71 -5.76 7.20 -1.51
N PRO A 72 -4.62 7.31 -2.23
CA PRO A 72 -3.32 7.02 -1.65
C PRO A 72 -2.89 8.14 -0.71
N VAL A 73 -2.22 7.77 0.37
CA VAL A 73 -1.54 8.68 1.29
C VAL A 73 -0.03 8.53 1.10
N VAL A 74 0.66 9.64 0.83
CA VAL A 74 2.10 9.67 0.61
C VAL A 74 2.79 10.64 1.55
N ASN A 75 4.01 10.34 1.99
CA ASN A 75 4.80 11.29 2.78
C ASN A 75 5.60 12.26 1.90
N GLU A 76 6.36 13.18 2.50
CA GLU A 76 7.19 14.17 1.78
C GLU A 76 8.20 13.54 0.81
N ALA A 77 8.70 12.34 1.12
CA ALA A 77 9.61 11.60 0.24
C ALA A 77 8.90 10.99 -0.98
N GLY A 78 7.57 11.10 -1.06
CA GLY A 78 6.75 10.50 -2.10
C GLY A 78 6.51 8.99 -1.90
N HIS A 79 6.80 8.45 -0.72
CA HIS A 79 6.55 7.05 -0.40
C HIS A 79 5.07 6.83 -0.04
N LEU A 80 4.49 5.72 -0.52
CA LEU A 80 3.16 5.30 -0.11
C LEU A 80 3.19 4.85 1.35
N VAL A 81 2.50 5.58 2.22
CA VAL A 81 2.38 5.26 3.65
C VAL A 81 1.04 4.63 4.00
N GLY A 82 0.00 4.88 3.19
CA GLY A 82 -1.31 4.27 3.39
C GLY A 82 -2.33 4.52 2.29
N MET A 83 -3.57 4.11 2.56
CA MET A 83 -4.70 4.28 1.64
C MET A 83 -5.98 4.56 2.43
N CYS A 84 -6.68 5.65 2.10
CA CYS A 84 -7.87 6.09 2.81
C CYS A 84 -9.00 5.05 2.77
N THR A 85 -9.67 4.82 3.89
CA THR A 85 -10.77 3.85 4.03
C THR A 85 -12.07 4.47 4.53
N SER A 86 -12.01 5.54 5.33
CA SER A 86 -13.20 6.19 5.88
C SER A 86 -12.98 7.65 6.24
N TYR A 87 -14.08 8.37 6.41
CA TYR A 87 -14.13 9.75 6.87
C TYR A 87 -15.09 9.90 8.07
N GLY A 88 -14.65 10.60 9.12
CA GLY A 88 -15.39 10.77 10.37
C GLY A 88 -15.05 12.04 11.14
N GLY A 89 -14.63 13.10 10.45
CA GLY A 89 -14.06 14.33 11.04
C GLY A 89 -12.54 14.43 10.87
N TYR A 90 -11.92 13.29 10.60
CA TYR A 90 -10.58 13.10 10.04
C TYR A 90 -10.69 11.99 8.99
N LEU A 91 -9.60 11.75 8.26
CA LEU A 91 -9.49 10.62 7.34
C LEU A 91 -8.76 9.48 8.06
N THR A 92 -9.29 8.27 7.91
CA THR A 92 -8.61 7.05 8.36
C THR A 92 -8.07 6.33 7.13
N ALA A 93 -6.84 5.83 7.24
CA ALA A 93 -6.17 5.06 6.20
C ALA A 93 -5.65 3.73 6.74
N LEU A 94 -5.66 2.69 5.89
CA LEU A 94 -4.88 1.48 6.16
C LEU A 94 -3.40 1.80 5.97
N ASN A 95 -2.56 1.37 6.91
CA ASN A 95 -1.12 1.49 6.77
C ASN A 95 -0.59 0.52 5.69
N VAL A 96 0.57 0.84 5.13
CA VAL A 96 1.17 0.05 4.03
C VAL A 96 1.43 -1.41 4.41
N ARG A 97 1.71 -1.71 5.69
CA ARG A 97 1.88 -3.08 6.18
C ARG A 97 0.57 -3.87 6.06
N SER A 98 -0.53 -3.30 6.51
CA SER A 98 -1.87 -3.90 6.39
C SER A 98 -2.28 -4.12 4.94
N ILE A 99 -1.99 -3.15 4.08
CA ILE A 99 -2.27 -3.26 2.65
C ILE A 99 -1.50 -4.45 2.05
N ALA A 100 -0.19 -4.55 2.35
CA ALA A 100 0.64 -5.65 1.88
C ALA A 100 0.09 -7.00 2.38
N GLN A 101 -0.20 -7.14 3.67
CA GLN A 101 -0.75 -8.38 4.24
C GLN A 101 -2.08 -8.79 3.59
N LYS A 102 -2.99 -7.84 3.36
CA LYS A 102 -4.30 -8.12 2.73
C LYS A 102 -4.12 -8.53 1.25
N ILE A 103 -3.15 -7.97 0.53
CA ILE A 103 -2.82 -8.39 -0.84
C ILE A 103 -2.21 -9.79 -0.87
N GLU A 104 -1.25 -10.07 0.01
CA GLU A 104 -0.64 -11.40 0.11
C GLU A 104 -1.69 -12.48 0.40
N ALA A 105 -2.62 -12.19 1.32
CA ALA A 105 -3.75 -13.07 1.61
C ALA A 105 -4.71 -13.23 0.42
N ALA A 106 -5.02 -12.15 -0.31
CA ALA A 106 -5.94 -12.19 -1.45
C ALA A 106 -5.36 -12.95 -2.66
N GLU A 107 -4.04 -12.86 -2.88
CA GLU A 107 -3.36 -13.49 -4.00
C GLU A 107 -2.88 -14.93 -3.68
N ASN A 108 -3.21 -15.49 -2.50
CA ASN A 108 -2.77 -16.81 -2.03
C ASN A 108 -1.26 -17.03 -2.22
N ARG A 109 -0.46 -15.99 -2.02
CA ARG A 109 0.99 -16.10 -2.19
C ARG A 109 1.55 -17.00 -1.09
N VAL A 110 2.16 -18.10 -1.52
CA VAL A 110 2.71 -19.14 -0.63
C VAL A 110 4.07 -18.72 -0.06
N TYR A 111 4.76 -17.77 -0.70
CA TYR A 111 6.12 -17.38 -0.36
C TYR A 111 6.17 -15.93 0.13
N GLU A 112 6.80 -15.73 1.29
CA GLU A 112 6.90 -14.44 1.98
C GLU A 112 7.77 -13.40 1.24
N SER A 113 8.55 -13.82 0.25
CA SER A 113 9.37 -12.92 -0.57
C SER A 113 9.65 -13.50 -1.96
N VAL A 114 10.10 -12.64 -2.88
CA VAL A 114 10.60 -13.05 -4.20
C VAL A 114 11.79 -13.99 -4.06
N GLU A 115 12.66 -13.75 -3.09
CA GLU A 115 13.83 -14.60 -2.81
C GLU A 115 13.40 -16.01 -2.37
N ALA A 116 12.42 -16.12 -1.47
CA ALA A 116 11.86 -17.40 -1.04
C ALA A 116 11.19 -18.16 -2.21
N ALA A 117 10.48 -17.45 -3.08
CA ALA A 117 9.89 -18.05 -4.28
C ALA A 117 10.95 -18.58 -5.25
N VAL A 118 12.02 -17.81 -5.50
CA VAL A 118 13.14 -18.21 -6.37
C VAL A 118 13.90 -19.40 -5.78
N GLN A 119 14.16 -19.38 -4.48
CA GLN A 119 14.82 -20.49 -3.80
C GLN A 119 14.03 -21.79 -3.95
N HIS A 120 12.71 -21.75 -3.75
CA HIS A 120 11.85 -22.92 -3.93
C HIS A 120 11.90 -23.48 -5.36
N VAL A 121 11.88 -22.62 -6.39
CA VAL A 121 12.00 -23.05 -7.79
C VAL A 121 13.34 -23.72 -8.05
N ASN A 122 14.43 -23.19 -7.49
CA ASN A 122 15.76 -23.78 -7.61
C ASN A 122 15.84 -25.16 -6.92
N GLU A 123 15.22 -25.31 -5.76
CA GLU A 123 15.15 -26.59 -5.05
C GLU A 123 14.39 -27.66 -5.86
N ILE A 124 13.27 -27.30 -6.49
CA ILE A 124 12.54 -28.19 -7.41
C ILE A 124 13.40 -28.55 -8.62
N ALA A 125 14.02 -27.57 -9.27
CA ALA A 125 14.84 -27.80 -10.46
C ALA A 125 16.01 -28.76 -10.17
N ASN A 126 16.66 -28.60 -9.02
CA ASN A 126 17.72 -29.48 -8.55
C ASN A 126 17.20 -30.89 -8.20
N ALA A 127 16.01 -31.00 -7.60
CA ALA A 127 15.39 -32.30 -7.32
C ALA A 127 15.02 -33.06 -8.59
N VAL A 128 14.57 -32.37 -9.65
CA VAL A 128 14.27 -32.96 -10.96
C VAL A 128 15.53 -33.43 -11.67
N GLN A 129 16.63 -32.67 -11.61
CA GLN A 129 17.92 -33.08 -12.19
C GLN A 129 18.53 -34.29 -11.49
N ASN A 130 18.32 -34.45 -10.18
CA ASN A 130 18.83 -35.58 -9.41
C ASN A 130 17.92 -36.83 -9.42
N SER A 131 16.77 -36.77 -10.10
CA SER A 131 15.80 -37.88 -10.18
C SER A 131 15.74 -38.54 -11.55
N HIS A 132 16.66 -38.24 -12.47
CA HIS A 132 16.90 -39.01 -13.69
C HIS A 132 18.31 -39.62 -13.65
N PRO A 133 18.44 -40.93 -13.29
CA PRO A 133 19.69 -41.67 -13.37
C PRO A 133 20.08 -42.02 -14.82
#